data_AF-A0A7S0E274-F1
#
_entry.id   AF-A0A7S0E274-F1
#
_cell.length_a   1.000
_cell.length_b   1.000
_cell.length_c   1.000
_cell.angle_alpha   90.00
_cell.angle_beta   90.00
_cell.angle_gamma   90.00
#
_symmetry.space_group_name_H-M   'P 1'
#
loop_
_entity.id
_entity.type
_entity.pdbx_description
1 polymer ?
#
loop_
_entity_poly.entity_id
_entity_poly.type
_entity_poly.pdbx_seq_one_letter_code
_entity_poly.pdbx_strand_id
1 'polypeptide(L)'
;APLKQMVAFYQIVARVESVFKVSMPASVASLLNVFNNFNLSIDALGLPLSCLELGSFFDQLLFLVLAPCVLGLLVLTCSIFAEVLNKHKDASLKAGLIRALPYLLFLAFYAFPIVFSRAFQAFDCEEFDDGTCFLRVDYSLDCNDAAYGRVVILAWIAIALYPIGVPLLYLTLLLHARKAILTEQPTDLSRSLTFLHQDYAPSMYWWEFVE
;
A
#
# COMPACT_ATOMS: atom_id res chain seq x y z
N ALA A 1 7.04 -0.84 18.56
CA ALA A 1 7.99 -1.90 18.16
C ALA A 1 7.29 -3.18 17.71
N PRO A 2 6.76 -4.07 18.58
CA PRO A 2 6.31 -5.39 18.11
C PRO A 2 5.08 -5.32 17.21
N LEU A 3 4.15 -4.38 17.44
CA LEU A 3 2.89 -4.34 16.72
C LEU A 3 3.06 -4.02 15.22
N LYS A 4 3.93 -3.05 14.86
CA LYS A 4 4.15 -2.69 13.45
C LYS A 4 4.78 -3.84 12.68
N GLN A 5 5.79 -4.50 13.26
CA GLN A 5 6.44 -5.68 12.67
C GLN A 5 5.46 -6.86 12.54
N MET A 6 4.64 -7.12 13.56
CA MET A 6 3.59 -8.14 13.48
C MET A 6 2.56 -7.83 12.39
N VAL A 7 2.15 -6.56 12.25
CA VAL A 7 1.22 -6.12 11.20
C VAL A 7 1.87 -6.25 9.82
N ALA A 8 3.13 -5.83 9.64
CA ALA A 8 3.86 -5.96 8.38
C ALA A 8 4.00 -7.44 7.97
N PHE A 9 4.45 -8.28 8.90
CA PHE A 9 4.55 -9.72 8.69
C PHE A 9 3.20 -10.32 8.30
N TYR A 10 2.15 -9.93 9.02
CA TYR A 10 0.79 -10.38 8.74
C TYR A 10 0.29 -9.92 7.36
N GLN A 11 0.56 -8.66 6.97
CA GLN A 11 0.22 -8.12 5.64
C GLN A 11 0.86 -8.91 4.51
N ILE A 12 2.10 -9.39 4.70
CA ILE A 12 2.81 -10.21 3.71
C ILE A 12 2.21 -11.62 3.67
N VAL A 13 2.16 -12.31 4.83
CA VAL A 13 1.73 -13.71 4.93
C VAL A 13 0.30 -13.91 4.43
N ALA A 14 -0.61 -12.97 4.74
CA ALA A 14 -2.00 -13.07 4.32
C ALA A 14 -2.20 -12.91 2.79
N ARG A 15 -1.16 -12.54 2.04
CA ARG A 15 -1.23 -12.34 0.58
C ARG A 15 -0.45 -13.38 -0.22
N VAL A 16 0.37 -14.20 0.45
CA VAL A 16 1.21 -15.21 -0.20
C VAL A 16 0.40 -16.17 -1.07
N GLU A 17 -0.73 -16.69 -0.57
CA GLU A 17 -1.57 -17.64 -1.30
C GLU A 17 -2.11 -17.04 -2.61
N SER A 18 -2.56 -15.79 -2.55
CA SER A 18 -3.17 -15.08 -3.68
C SER A 18 -2.19 -14.61 -4.77
N VAL A 19 -0.88 -14.65 -4.51
CA VAL A 19 0.16 -14.17 -5.43
C VAL A 19 1.04 -15.33 -5.92
N PHE A 20 1.41 -16.27 -5.05
CA PHE A 20 2.47 -17.24 -5.35
C PHE A 20 1.98 -18.61 -5.84
N LYS A 21 0.68 -18.80 -6.10
CA LYS A 21 0.13 -20.06 -6.67
C LYS A 21 0.52 -21.33 -5.89
N VAL A 22 0.77 -21.24 -4.59
CA VAL A 22 1.24 -22.39 -3.79
C VAL A 22 0.04 -23.13 -3.21
N SER A 23 -0.14 -24.40 -3.58
CA SER A 23 -1.10 -25.30 -2.94
C SER A 23 -0.63 -25.59 -1.51
N MET A 24 -1.22 -24.92 -0.51
CA MET A 24 -0.77 -25.09 0.87
C MET A 24 -1.32 -26.39 1.49
N PRO A 25 -0.49 -27.15 2.23
CA PRO A 25 -0.97 -28.29 3.01
C PRO A 25 -1.96 -27.84 4.09
N ALA A 26 -2.92 -28.71 4.44
CA ALA A 26 -4.10 -28.38 5.26
C ALA A 26 -3.78 -27.72 6.62
N SER A 27 -2.63 -28.02 7.22
CA SER A 27 -2.18 -27.40 8.48
C SER A 27 -1.89 -25.90 8.34
N VAL A 28 -1.40 -25.46 7.19
CA VAL A 28 -1.07 -24.06 6.92
C VAL A 28 -2.31 -23.30 6.46
N ALA A 29 -3.19 -23.94 5.69
CA ALA A 29 -4.48 -23.37 5.29
C ALA A 29 -5.38 -23.04 6.51
N SER A 30 -5.38 -23.90 7.54
CA SER A 30 -6.16 -23.62 8.75
C SER A 30 -5.65 -22.42 9.54
N LEU A 31 -4.33 -22.21 9.61
CA LEU A 31 -3.75 -21.03 10.24
C LEU A 31 -4.01 -19.77 9.41
N LEU A 32 -3.83 -19.84 8.09
CA LEU A 32 -4.11 -18.74 7.17
C LEU A 32 -5.59 -18.34 7.19
N ASN A 33 -6.52 -19.26 7.36
CA ASN A 33 -7.94 -18.93 7.41
C ASN A 33 -8.31 -18.07 8.64
N VAL A 34 -7.70 -18.35 9.80
CA VAL A 34 -7.83 -17.47 10.98
C VAL A 34 -7.26 -16.09 10.69
N PHE A 35 -6.11 -16.04 10.02
CA PHE A 35 -5.51 -14.78 9.62
C PHE A 35 -6.34 -14.05 8.57
N ASN A 36 -6.97 -14.72 7.61
CA ASN A 36 -7.74 -14.07 6.54
C ASN A 36 -9.00 -13.35 7.06
N ASN A 37 -9.56 -13.81 8.19
CA ASN A 37 -10.74 -13.18 8.83
C ASN A 37 -10.46 -11.80 9.44
N PHE A 38 -9.21 -11.50 9.80
CA PHE A 38 -8.80 -10.18 10.30
C PHE A 38 -8.24 -9.28 9.20
N ASN A 39 -8.11 -9.80 7.98
CA ASN A 39 -7.54 -9.07 6.87
C ASN A 39 -8.66 -8.18 6.35
N LEU A 40 -8.36 -6.90 6.12
CA LEU A 40 -9.15 -6.07 5.20
C LEU A 40 -8.92 -6.64 3.80
N SER A 41 -9.50 -7.82 3.57
CA SER A 41 -9.35 -8.57 2.35
C SER A 41 -9.99 -7.77 1.24
N ILE A 42 -9.29 -7.71 0.12
CA ILE A 42 -9.83 -7.14 -1.11
C ILE A 42 -11.05 -7.97 -1.55
N ASP A 43 -11.17 -9.20 -1.05
CA ASP A 43 -12.34 -10.05 -1.24
C ASP A 43 -13.52 -9.58 -0.38
N ALA A 44 -13.31 -9.00 0.80
CA ALA A 44 -14.40 -8.43 1.62
C ALA A 44 -15.01 -7.15 1.00
N LEU A 45 -14.22 -6.39 0.24
CA LEU A 45 -14.69 -5.22 -0.53
C LEU A 45 -15.07 -5.57 -1.98
N GLY A 46 -14.41 -6.57 -2.58
CA GLY A 46 -14.53 -6.96 -3.98
C GLY A 46 -15.59 -8.02 -4.24
N LEU A 47 -15.82 -8.98 -3.34
CA LEU A 47 -16.90 -9.98 -3.50
C LEU A 47 -18.29 -9.33 -3.51
N PRO A 48 -18.62 -8.32 -2.66
CA PRO A 48 -19.91 -7.64 -2.75
C PRO A 48 -20.09 -6.85 -4.04
N LEU A 49 -19.01 -6.22 -4.56
CA LEU A 49 -19.05 -5.39 -5.76
C LEU A 49 -19.09 -6.23 -7.06
N SER A 50 -18.37 -7.35 -7.10
CA SER A 50 -18.42 -8.31 -8.21
C SER A 50 -19.76 -9.07 -8.25
N CYS A 51 -20.37 -9.37 -7.11
CA CYS A 51 -21.70 -10.00 -7.05
C CYS A 51 -22.84 -9.06 -7.47
N LEU A 52 -22.58 -7.75 -7.51
CA LEU A 52 -23.52 -6.71 -7.95
C LEU A 52 -23.24 -6.23 -9.39
N GLU A 53 -22.34 -6.90 -10.15
CA GLU A 53 -21.89 -6.51 -11.50
C GLU A 53 -21.37 -5.06 -11.59
N LEU A 54 -20.97 -4.46 -10.47
CA LEU A 54 -20.79 -3.02 -10.34
C LEU A 54 -19.35 -2.53 -10.60
N GLY A 55 -18.50 -3.35 -11.24
CA GLY A 55 -17.19 -2.89 -11.70
C GLY A 55 -16.31 -3.99 -12.30
N SER A 56 -15.62 -3.67 -13.39
CA SER A 56 -14.60 -4.52 -14.01
C SER A 56 -13.35 -4.61 -13.12
N PHE A 57 -12.46 -5.59 -13.36
CA PHE A 57 -11.16 -5.65 -12.67
C PHE A 57 -10.39 -4.32 -12.76
N PHE A 58 -10.51 -3.62 -13.89
CA PHE A 58 -9.93 -2.29 -14.08
C PHE A 58 -10.44 -1.29 -13.04
N ASP A 59 -11.76 -1.22 -12.82
CA ASP A 59 -12.37 -0.28 -11.87
C ASP A 59 -11.95 -0.57 -10.44
N GLN A 60 -11.81 -1.85 -10.09
CA GLN A 60 -11.31 -2.27 -8.79
C GLN A 60 -9.87 -1.83 -8.57
N LEU A 61 -8.98 -2.08 -9.54
CA LEU A 61 -7.59 -1.66 -9.47
C LEU A 61 -7.47 -0.13 -9.43
N LEU A 62 -8.28 0.57 -10.23
CA LEU A 62 -8.31 2.03 -10.26
C LEU A 62 -8.76 2.60 -8.91
N PHE A 63 -9.82 2.05 -8.31
CA PHE A 63 -10.28 2.45 -7.00
C PHE A 63 -9.21 2.24 -5.93
N LEU A 64 -8.52 1.11 -5.94
CA LEU A 64 -7.45 0.82 -4.98
C LEU A 64 -6.25 1.76 -5.12
N VAL A 65 -5.93 2.21 -6.34
CA VAL A 65 -4.89 3.22 -6.59
C VAL A 65 -5.37 4.62 -6.18
N LEU A 66 -6.60 5.00 -6.48
CA LEU A 66 -7.09 6.35 -6.23
C LEU A 66 -7.52 6.60 -4.79
N ALA A 67 -8.11 5.62 -4.11
CA ALA A 67 -8.61 5.77 -2.74
C ALA A 67 -7.56 6.30 -1.74
N PRO A 68 -6.35 5.71 -1.61
CA PRO A 68 -5.31 6.26 -0.74
C PRO A 68 -4.79 7.63 -1.22
N CYS A 69 -4.80 7.92 -2.53
CA CYS A 69 -4.43 9.25 -3.03
C CYS A 69 -5.46 10.31 -2.59
N VAL A 70 -6.76 10.01 -2.74
CA VAL A 70 -7.85 10.91 -2.33
C VAL A 70 -7.85 11.11 -0.82
N LEU A 71 -7.72 10.03 -0.03
CA LEU A 71 -7.61 10.12 1.42
C LEU A 71 -6.37 10.92 1.84
N GLY A 72 -5.23 10.74 1.17
CA GLY A 72 -4.02 11.51 1.42
C GLY A 72 -4.20 13.01 1.13
N LEU A 73 -4.85 13.36 0.02
CA LEU A 73 -5.19 14.74 -0.30
C LEU A 73 -6.14 15.35 0.74
N LEU A 74 -7.15 14.61 1.20
CA LEU A 74 -8.06 15.06 2.25
C LEU A 74 -7.34 15.29 3.58
N VAL A 75 -6.42 14.39 3.97
CA VAL A 75 -5.60 14.57 5.17
C VAL A 75 -4.72 15.82 5.04
N LEU A 76 -4.12 16.06 3.87
CA LEU A 76 -3.32 17.25 3.59
C LEU A 76 -4.15 18.54 3.69
N THR A 77 -5.30 18.60 3.01
CA THR A 77 -6.15 19.79 3.03
C THR A 77 -6.72 20.06 4.42
N CYS A 78 -7.17 19.03 5.14
CA CYS A 78 -7.62 19.16 6.53
C CYS A 78 -6.51 19.65 7.46
N SER A 79 -5.28 19.15 7.30
CA SER A 79 -4.14 19.57 8.12
C SER A 79 -3.75 21.02 7.85
N ILE A 80 -3.71 21.44 6.58
CA ILE A 80 -3.44 22.83 6.20
C ILE A 80 -4.57 23.74 6.69
N PHE A 81 -5.83 23.32 6.53
CA PHE A 81 -7.00 24.10 6.96
C PHE A 81 -7.03 24.28 8.47
N ALA A 82 -6.69 23.25 9.24
CA ALA A 82 -6.56 23.33 10.70
C ALA A 82 -5.49 24.34 11.13
N GLU A 83 -4.34 24.39 10.46
CA GLU A 83 -3.28 25.40 10.70
C GLU A 83 -3.78 26.83 10.43
N VAL A 84 -4.51 27.03 9.32
CA VAL A 84 -5.07 28.33 8.96
C VAL A 84 -6.15 28.78 9.96
N LEU A 85 -7.04 27.88 10.38
CA LEU A 85 -8.10 28.19 11.34
C LEU A 85 -7.57 28.51 12.73
N ASN A 86 -6.53 27.81 13.18
CA ASN A 86 -5.95 27.99 14.50
C ASN A 86 -5.08 29.27 14.60
N LYS A 87 -5.00 30.09 13.54
CA LYS A 87 -4.27 31.38 13.49
C LYS A 87 -2.86 31.31 14.12
N HIS A 88 -2.16 30.20 13.91
CA HIS A 88 -0.76 30.14 14.30
C HIS A 88 0.00 31.22 13.53
N LYS A 89 0.81 32.02 14.23
CA LYS A 89 1.61 33.10 13.63
C LYS A 89 2.53 32.63 12.50
N ASP A 90 2.79 31.33 12.44
CA ASP A 90 3.61 30.63 11.43
C ASP A 90 2.77 29.67 10.56
N ALA A 91 1.49 29.98 10.28
CA ALA A 91 0.66 29.21 9.36
C ALA A 91 1.32 29.17 7.97
N SER A 92 2.04 28.09 7.70
CA SER A 92 2.80 27.85 6.47
C SER A 92 2.40 26.51 5.89
N LEU A 93 2.39 26.40 4.56
CA LEU A 93 2.15 25.14 3.84
C LEU A 93 3.08 24.02 4.37
N LYS A 94 4.33 24.38 4.71
CA LYS A 94 5.31 23.44 5.28
C LYS A 94 4.86 22.87 6.64
N ALA A 95 4.27 23.69 7.51
CA ALA A 95 3.79 23.25 8.82
C ALA A 95 2.63 22.25 8.67
N GLY A 96 1.66 22.55 7.80
CA GLY A 96 0.55 21.64 7.48
C GLY A 96 1.04 20.32 6.86
N LEU A 97 2.03 20.36 5.97
CA LEU A 97 2.63 19.16 5.39
C LEU A 97 3.33 18.29 6.44
N ILE A 98 4.14 18.90 7.33
CA ILE A 98 4.83 18.19 8.41
C ILE A 98 3.82 17.54 9.36
N ARG A 99 2.70 18.22 9.65
CA ARG A 99 1.61 17.70 10.49
C ARG A 99 0.87 16.53 9.84
N ALA A 100 0.65 16.59 8.52
CA ALA A 100 0.00 15.54 7.75
C ALA A 100 0.90 14.31 7.54
N LEU A 101 2.22 14.52 7.48
CA LEU A 101 3.21 13.50 7.12
C LEU A 101 3.06 12.16 7.86
N PRO A 102 2.94 12.08 9.20
CA PRO A 102 2.80 10.78 9.86
C PRO A 102 1.55 10.00 9.42
N TYR A 103 0.44 10.70 9.16
CA TYR A 103 -0.79 10.09 8.67
C TYR A 103 -0.66 9.60 7.23
N LEU A 104 0.05 10.35 6.38
CA LEU A 104 0.33 9.95 5.00
C LEU A 104 1.24 8.72 4.93
N LEU A 105 2.28 8.68 5.77
CA LEU A 105 3.18 7.53 5.86
C LEU A 105 2.41 6.29 6.33
N PHE A 106 1.59 6.43 7.36
CA PHE A 106 0.72 5.34 7.84
C PHE A 106 -0.23 4.87 6.74
N LEU A 107 -0.91 5.77 6.04
CA LEU A 107 -1.80 5.41 4.94
C LEU A 107 -1.07 4.65 3.83
N ALA A 108 0.12 5.10 3.44
CA ALA A 108 0.94 4.43 2.43
C ALA A 108 1.37 3.02 2.88
N PHE A 109 1.71 2.83 4.16
CA PHE A 109 2.08 1.54 4.73
C PHE A 109 0.96 0.49 4.61
N TYR A 110 -0.30 0.87 4.85
CA TYR A 110 -1.43 -0.06 4.69
C TYR A 110 -1.89 -0.22 3.24
N ALA A 111 -1.79 0.84 2.42
CA ALA A 111 -2.20 0.77 1.02
C ALA A 111 -1.24 -0.09 0.18
N PHE A 112 0.06 -0.06 0.50
CA PHE A 112 1.10 -0.77 -0.24
C PHE A 112 0.80 -2.26 -0.49
N PRO A 113 0.60 -3.12 0.53
CA PRO A 113 0.40 -4.56 0.29
C PRO A 113 -0.87 -4.87 -0.51
N ILE A 114 -1.91 -4.04 -0.34
CA ILE A 114 -3.19 -4.17 -1.03
C ILE A 114 -3.03 -3.87 -2.52
N VAL A 115 -2.45 -2.72 -2.85
CA VAL A 115 -2.26 -2.27 -4.24
C VAL A 115 -1.24 -3.15 -4.95
N PHE A 116 -0.14 -3.50 -4.27
CA PHE A 116 0.87 -4.42 -4.79
C PHE A 116 0.25 -5.75 -5.20
N SER A 117 -0.48 -6.43 -4.31
CA SER A 117 -1.06 -7.74 -4.59
C SER A 117 -1.99 -7.71 -5.81
N ARG A 118 -2.85 -6.69 -5.92
CA ARG A 118 -3.78 -6.56 -7.06
C ARG A 118 -3.09 -6.17 -8.36
N ALA A 119 -2.06 -5.32 -8.30
CA ALA A 119 -1.27 -4.99 -9.47
C ALA A 119 -0.53 -6.22 -10.00
N PHE A 120 0.00 -7.10 -9.13
CA PHE A 120 0.65 -8.34 -9.57
C PHE A 120 -0.34 -9.37 -10.14
N GLN A 121 -1.56 -9.44 -9.60
CA GLN A 121 -2.62 -10.29 -10.15
C GLN A 121 -3.03 -9.90 -11.58
N ALA A 122 -2.83 -8.64 -11.98
CA ALA A 122 -3.08 -8.21 -13.36
C ALA A 122 -2.18 -8.90 -14.41
N PHE A 123 -1.09 -9.54 -13.97
CA PHE A 123 -0.16 -10.27 -14.83
C PHE A 123 -0.38 -11.79 -14.78
N ASP A 124 -1.36 -12.29 -14.02
CA ASP A 124 -1.64 -13.72 -13.89
C ASP A 124 -2.64 -14.23 -14.93
N CYS A 125 -2.14 -14.43 -16.15
CA CYS A 125 -2.91 -15.06 -17.23
C CYS A 125 -2.80 -16.59 -17.20
N GLU A 126 -3.90 -17.26 -17.51
CA GLU A 126 -4.01 -18.71 -17.59
C GLU A 126 -4.38 -19.14 -19.01
N GLU A 127 -3.59 -20.04 -19.58
CA GLU A 127 -3.80 -20.62 -20.91
C GLU A 127 -4.56 -21.94 -20.78
N PHE A 128 -5.59 -22.11 -21.61
CA PHE A 128 -6.44 -23.30 -21.66
C PHE A 128 -6.07 -24.20 -22.85
N ASP A 129 -6.46 -25.47 -22.79
CA ASP A 129 -6.16 -26.49 -23.82
C ASP A 129 -6.65 -26.09 -25.24
N ASP A 130 -7.66 -25.21 -25.32
CA ASP A 130 -8.21 -24.69 -26.59
C ASP A 130 -7.38 -23.54 -27.19
N GLY A 131 -6.23 -23.18 -26.57
CA GLY A 131 -5.33 -22.10 -27.01
C GLY A 131 -5.82 -20.69 -26.65
N THR A 132 -6.88 -20.58 -25.83
CA THR A 132 -7.37 -19.30 -25.30
C THR A 132 -6.64 -18.94 -24.01
N CYS A 133 -6.44 -17.64 -23.77
CA CYS A 133 -5.70 -17.15 -22.61
C CYS A 133 -6.49 -16.05 -21.90
N PHE A 134 -6.84 -16.27 -20.63
CA PHE A 134 -7.69 -15.36 -19.87
C PHE A 134 -7.03 -14.95 -18.55
N LEU A 135 -7.39 -13.78 -18.04
CA LEU A 135 -6.91 -13.31 -16.74
C LEU A 135 -7.55 -14.14 -15.62
N ARG A 136 -6.75 -14.77 -14.76
CA ARG A 136 -7.25 -15.71 -13.74
C ARG A 136 -8.23 -15.09 -12.75
N VAL A 137 -7.98 -13.84 -12.36
CA VAL A 137 -8.81 -13.11 -11.40
C VAL A 137 -10.09 -12.54 -12.02
N ASP A 138 -10.18 -12.52 -13.36
CA ASP A 138 -11.35 -12.06 -14.11
C ASP A 138 -11.36 -12.71 -15.51
N TYR A 139 -11.96 -13.91 -15.61
CA TYR A 139 -12.04 -14.68 -16.85
C TYR A 139 -12.86 -14.01 -17.97
N SER A 140 -13.46 -12.84 -17.71
CA SER A 140 -14.08 -12.04 -18.76
C SER A 140 -13.06 -11.31 -19.64
N LEU A 141 -11.80 -11.22 -19.20
CA LEU A 141 -10.71 -10.54 -19.91
C LEU A 141 -9.79 -11.54 -20.61
N ASP A 142 -9.78 -11.50 -21.94
CA ASP A 142 -8.79 -12.20 -22.78
C ASP A 142 -7.45 -11.44 -22.74
N CYS A 143 -6.38 -12.14 -22.42
CA CYS A 143 -5.03 -11.56 -22.30
C CYS A 143 -4.45 -11.11 -23.65
N ASN A 144 -5.06 -11.50 -24.77
CA ASN A 144 -4.70 -11.04 -26.12
C ASN A 144 -5.51 -9.84 -26.58
N ASP A 145 -6.56 -9.43 -25.85
CA ASP A 145 -7.44 -8.34 -26.24
C ASP A 145 -6.90 -6.96 -25.82
N ALA A 146 -7.31 -5.93 -26.56
CA ALA A 146 -6.98 -4.54 -26.26
C ALA A 146 -7.54 -4.08 -24.90
N ALA A 147 -8.62 -4.67 -24.39
CA ALA A 147 -9.15 -4.37 -23.07
C ALA A 147 -8.14 -4.70 -21.96
N TYR A 148 -7.45 -5.84 -22.06
CA TYR A 148 -6.40 -6.26 -21.14
C TYR A 148 -5.22 -5.29 -21.11
N GLY A 149 -4.86 -4.71 -22.28
CA GLY A 149 -3.79 -3.71 -22.37
C GLY A 149 -3.98 -2.51 -21.42
N ARG A 150 -5.23 -2.05 -21.21
CA ARG A 150 -5.53 -0.96 -20.25
C ARG A 150 -5.28 -1.37 -18.80
N VAL A 151 -5.61 -2.62 -18.46
CA VAL A 151 -5.36 -3.20 -17.14
C VAL A 151 -3.86 -3.28 -16.86
N VAL A 152 -3.08 -3.73 -17.84
CA VAL A 152 -1.61 -3.82 -17.73
C VAL A 152 -0.96 -2.46 -17.52
N ILE A 153 -1.39 -1.43 -18.27
CA ILE A 153 -0.87 -0.06 -18.10
C ILE A 153 -1.15 0.44 -16.68
N LEU A 154 -2.38 0.25 -16.19
CA LEU A 154 -2.75 0.66 -14.84
C LEU A 154 -1.96 -0.10 -13.78
N ALA A 155 -1.72 -1.40 -13.97
CA ALA A 155 -0.91 -2.21 -13.07
C ALA A 155 0.54 -1.73 -12.99
N TRP A 156 1.15 -1.36 -14.12
CA TRP A 156 2.49 -0.75 -14.13
C TRP A 156 2.54 0.59 -13.41
N ILE A 157 1.53 1.45 -13.59
CA ILE A 157 1.41 2.72 -12.86
C ILE A 157 1.31 2.44 -11.34
N ALA A 158 0.49 1.46 -10.95
CA ALA A 158 0.34 1.06 -9.55
C ALA A 158 1.67 0.56 -8.96
N ILE A 159 2.43 -0.26 -9.69
CA ILE A 159 3.75 -0.75 -9.27
C ILE A 159 4.76 0.40 -9.11
N ALA A 160 4.77 1.34 -10.05
CA ALA A 160 5.65 2.51 -9.99
C ALA A 160 5.33 3.41 -8.78
N LEU A 161 4.05 3.64 -8.51
CA LEU A 161 3.62 4.53 -7.42
C LEU A 161 3.81 3.94 -6.03
N TYR A 162 3.46 2.67 -5.83
CA TYR A 162 3.41 2.07 -4.50
C TYR A 162 4.70 1.29 -4.20
N PRO A 163 4.95 0.11 -4.81
CA PRO A 163 6.18 -0.67 -4.59
C PRO A 163 7.49 0.05 -4.82
N ILE A 164 7.54 1.00 -5.75
CA ILE A 164 8.78 1.74 -6.02
C ILE A 164 8.72 3.12 -5.33
N GLY A 165 7.64 3.86 -5.53
CA GLY A 165 7.51 5.22 -5.01
C GLY A 165 7.51 5.32 -3.49
N VAL A 166 6.81 4.44 -2.77
CA VAL A 166 6.71 4.50 -1.30
C VAL A 166 8.06 4.21 -0.61
N PRO A 167 8.80 3.13 -0.95
CA PRO A 167 10.12 2.91 -0.37
C PRO A 167 11.11 4.03 -0.68
N LEU A 168 11.11 4.57 -1.90
CA LEU A 168 11.97 5.72 -2.26
C LEU A 168 11.60 6.97 -1.47
N LEU A 169 10.30 7.24 -1.26
CA LEU A 169 9.84 8.34 -0.43
C LEU A 169 10.32 8.18 1.02
N TYR A 170 10.17 6.99 1.60
CA TYR A 170 10.61 6.74 2.98
C TYR A 170 12.13 6.88 3.11
N LEU A 171 12.89 6.30 2.18
CA LEU A 171 14.34 6.39 2.17
C LEU A 171 14.80 7.84 2.04
N THR A 172 14.25 8.61 1.10
CA THR A 172 14.60 10.01 0.92
C THR A 172 14.31 10.83 2.18
N LEU A 173 13.12 10.68 2.79
CA LEU A 173 12.77 11.38 4.03
C LEU A 173 13.71 11.02 5.19
N LEU A 174 14.03 9.74 5.37
CA LEU A 174 14.96 9.26 6.39
C LEU A 174 16.38 9.79 6.17
N LEU A 175 16.86 9.83 4.92
CA LEU A 175 18.17 10.39 4.59
C LEU A 175 18.25 11.89 4.87
N HIS A 176 17.18 12.64 4.63
CA HIS A 176 17.12 14.07 4.96
C HIS A 176 17.08 14.30 6.48
N ALA A 177 16.40 13.44 7.23
CA ALA A 177 16.34 13.53 8.69
C ALA A 177 17.53 12.85 9.41
N ARG A 178 18.42 12.16 8.69
CA ARG A 178 19.52 11.34 9.23
C ARG A 178 20.33 12.04 10.31
N LYS A 179 20.77 13.28 10.06
CA LYS A 179 21.59 14.02 11.03
C LYS A 179 20.84 14.22 12.35
N ALA A 180 19.59 14.64 12.28
CA ALA A 180 18.74 14.87 13.44
C ALA A 180 18.45 13.58 14.23
N ILE A 181 18.22 12.46 13.52
CA ILE A 181 18.00 11.14 14.12
C ILE A 181 19.27 10.65 14.83
N LEU A 182 20.44 10.74 14.18
CA LEU A 182 21.70 10.25 14.74
C LEU A 182 22.22 11.08 15.92
N THR A 183 21.95 12.38 15.93
CA THR A 183 22.35 13.26 17.05
C THR A 183 21.30 13.31 18.16
N GLU A 184 20.20 12.56 18.04
CA GLU A 184 19.05 12.59 18.96
C GLU A 184 18.52 14.00 19.21
N GLN A 185 18.61 14.87 18.20
CA GLN A 185 18.09 16.25 18.25
C GLN A 185 16.85 16.33 17.36
N PRO A 186 15.64 16.11 17.91
CA PRO A 186 14.44 15.96 17.12
C PRO A 186 14.03 17.29 16.47
N THR A 187 14.08 17.33 15.15
CA THR A 187 13.42 18.36 14.32
C THR A 187 11.96 17.99 14.08
N ASP A 188 11.13 18.94 13.65
CA ASP A 188 9.71 18.66 13.36
C ASP A 188 9.55 17.58 12.27
N LEU A 189 10.44 17.57 11.28
CA LEU A 189 10.52 16.48 10.30
C LEU A 189 10.86 15.14 10.96
N SER A 190 11.92 15.09 11.77
CA SER A 190 12.34 13.86 12.46
C SER A 190 11.25 13.30 13.37
N ARG A 191 10.44 14.17 14.00
CA ARG A 191 9.27 13.79 14.82
C ARG A 191 8.15 13.20 13.97
N SER A 192 7.88 13.76 12.80
CA SER A 192 6.87 13.21 11.89
C SER A 192 7.26 11.85 11.30
N LEU A 193 8.57 11.56 11.20
CA LEU A 193 9.08 10.26 10.74
C LEU A 193 9.19 9.21 11.84
N THR A 194 8.77 9.52 13.09
CA THR A 194 8.86 8.61 14.23
C THR A 194 8.26 7.23 13.92
N PHE A 195 7.15 7.18 13.16
CA PHE A 195 6.55 5.91 12.72
C PHE A 195 7.54 4.97 12.01
N LEU A 196 8.50 5.50 11.23
CA LEU A 196 9.46 4.71 10.46
C LEU A 196 10.64 4.25 11.32
N HIS A 197 11.25 5.17 12.10
CA HIS A 197 12.54 4.90 12.75
C HIS A 197 12.45 4.53 14.24
N GLN A 198 11.34 4.84 14.94
CA GLN A 198 11.24 4.69 16.41
C GLN A 198 11.48 3.26 16.90
N ASP A 199 11.22 2.27 16.06
CA ASP A 199 11.34 0.85 16.42
C ASP A 199 12.77 0.31 16.28
N TYR A 200 13.69 1.11 15.74
CA TYR A 200 15.08 0.72 15.50
C TYR A 200 16.04 1.57 16.32
N ALA A 201 17.22 1.02 16.59
CA ALA A 201 18.32 1.81 17.16
C ALA A 201 18.66 2.97 16.19
N PRO A 202 19.07 4.16 16.69
CA PRO A 202 19.39 5.29 15.82
C PRO A 202 20.42 4.99 14.73
N SER A 203 21.37 4.08 14.98
CA SER A 203 22.37 3.61 14.00
C SER A 203 21.79 2.72 12.89
N MET A 204 20.62 2.11 13.13
CA MET A 204 19.90 1.21 12.23
C MET A 204 18.60 1.82 11.70
N TYR A 205 18.50 3.16 11.63
CA TYR A 205 17.29 3.86 11.16
C TYR A 205 16.82 3.47 9.74
N TRP A 206 17.66 2.79 8.95
CA TRP A 206 17.42 2.34 7.58
C TRP A 206 16.97 0.87 7.48
N TRP A 207 16.82 0.17 8.61
CA TRP A 207 16.57 -1.27 8.63
C TRP A 207 15.29 -1.71 7.91
N GLU A 208 14.23 -0.88 7.92
CA GLU A 208 12.98 -1.19 7.19
C GLU A 208 13.15 -1.37 5.67
N PHE A 209 14.25 -0.89 5.09
CA PHE A 209 14.51 -1.10 3.66
C PHE A 209 15.20 -2.43 3.37
N VAL A 210 15.83 -3.04 4.38
CA VAL A 210 16.61 -4.27 4.24
C VAL A 210 15.81 -5.51 4.67
N GLU A 211 14.76 -5.32 5.46
CA GLU A 211 13.76 -6.34 5.81
C GLU A 211 12.75 -6.56 4.67
#